data_AF-A0A0W0Z886-F1
#
_entry.id   AF-A0A0W0Z886-F1
#
_cell.length_a   1.000
_cell.length_b   1.000
_cell.length_c   1.000
_cell.angle_alpha   90.00
_cell.angle_beta   90.00
_cell.angle_gamma   90.00
#
_symmetry.space_group_name_H-M   'P 1'
#
loop_
_entity.id
_entity.type
_entity.pdbx_description
1 polymer ?
#
loop_
_entity_poly.entity_id
_entity_poly.type
_entity_poly.pdbx_seq_one_letter_code
_entity_poly.pdbx_strand_id
1 'polypeptide(L)'
;MNMHLKKALLIGLSFLSLNAYSDTAASKEALALQCRQLADTVASLVYSQEKKACVEKLALAAMQIEDAADFILDDAYPPAKLELDHAVYTLQYAELNSCNRYIQISHSKFEAQKLKNSL
;
A
#
# COMPACT_ATOMS: atom_id res chain seq x y z
N MET A 1 37.53 -32.82 12.41
CA MET A 1 36.44 -31.88 12.01
C MET A 1 36.94 -31.09 10.81
N ASN A 2 36.43 -31.43 9.62
CA ASN A 2 37.09 -31.15 8.33
C ASN A 2 36.97 -29.66 7.93
N MET A 3 38.10 -28.95 7.78
CA MET A 3 38.19 -27.50 7.57
C MET A 3 37.51 -27.02 6.26
N HIS A 4 37.34 -27.93 5.30
CA HIS A 4 36.68 -27.68 4.02
C HIS A 4 35.16 -27.50 4.14
N LEU A 5 34.52 -28.14 5.13
CA LEU A 5 33.07 -28.04 5.33
C LEU A 5 32.68 -26.63 5.83
N LYS A 6 33.53 -26.01 6.65
CA LYS A 6 33.31 -24.66 7.18
C LYS A 6 33.41 -23.57 6.11
N LYS A 7 34.30 -23.73 5.11
CA LYS A 7 34.45 -22.78 4.00
C LYS A 7 33.28 -22.84 3.02
N ALA A 8 32.76 -24.03 2.72
CA ALA A 8 31.59 -24.18 1.86
C ALA A 8 30.32 -23.59 2.50
N LEU A 9 30.16 -23.75 3.82
CA LEU A 9 29.02 -23.20 4.56
C LEU A 9 28.98 -21.67 4.52
N LEU A 10 30.13 -21.01 4.70
CA LEU A 10 30.23 -19.55 4.69
C LEU A 10 29.95 -18.94 3.31
N ILE A 11 30.35 -19.62 2.23
CA ILE A 11 30.10 -19.16 0.86
C ILE A 11 28.63 -19.34 0.47
N GLY A 12 27.98 -20.44 0.89
CA GLY A 12 26.56 -20.68 0.62
C GLY A 12 25.62 -19.66 1.30
N LEU A 13 25.99 -19.17 2.47
CA LEU A 13 25.21 -18.16 3.22
C LEU A 13 25.18 -16.79 2.50
N SER A 14 26.25 -16.39 1.81
CA SER A 14 26.32 -15.11 1.10
C SER A 14 25.39 -15.05 -0.12
N PHE A 15 25.15 -16.19 -0.79
CA PHE A 15 24.23 -16.26 -1.93
C PHE A 15 22.76 -16.27 -1.51
N LEU A 16 22.45 -16.76 -0.31
CA LEU A 16 21.07 -16.76 0.22
C LEU A 16 20.61 -15.34 0.60
N SER A 17 21.50 -14.50 1.13
CA SER A 17 21.18 -13.11 1.47
C SER A 17 20.90 -12.21 0.25
N LEU A 18 21.56 -12.47 -0.88
CA LEU A 18 21.38 -11.68 -2.11
C LEU A 18 20.02 -11.97 -2.79
N ASN A 19 19.57 -13.23 -2.76
CA ASN A 19 18.26 -13.59 -3.31
C ASN A 19 17.11 -13.07 -2.44
N ALA A 20 17.23 -13.15 -1.11
CA ALA A 20 16.23 -12.62 -0.20
C ALA A 20 16.04 -11.10 -0.37
N TYR A 21 17.12 -10.34 -0.54
CA TYR A 21 17.05 -8.88 -0.76
C TYR A 21 16.35 -8.50 -2.07
N SER A 22 16.60 -9.24 -3.16
CA SER A 22 15.95 -9.02 -4.46
C SER A 22 14.46 -9.30 -4.42
N ASP A 23 14.04 -10.37 -3.73
CA ASP A 23 12.62 -10.70 -3.57
C ASP A 23 11.89 -9.69 -2.68
N THR A 24 12.54 -9.20 -1.61
CA THR A 24 11.94 -8.18 -0.72
C THR A 24 11.83 -6.81 -1.38
N ALA A 25 12.84 -6.41 -2.17
CA ALA A 25 12.79 -5.18 -2.95
C ALA A 25 11.61 -5.27 -3.94
N ALA A 26 11.62 -6.29 -4.81
CA ALA A 26 10.56 -6.48 -5.80
C ALA A 26 9.15 -6.54 -5.18
N SER A 27 9.04 -7.10 -3.97
CA SER A 27 7.80 -7.14 -3.18
C SER A 27 7.34 -5.74 -2.73
N LYS A 28 8.24 -4.90 -2.18
CA LYS A 28 7.85 -3.55 -1.72
C LYS A 28 7.56 -2.61 -2.90
N GLU A 29 8.31 -2.70 -4.00
CA GLU A 29 8.00 -1.93 -5.20
C GLU A 29 6.64 -2.31 -5.81
N ALA A 30 6.30 -3.59 -5.81
CA ALA A 30 4.98 -4.05 -6.25
C ALA A 30 3.86 -3.54 -5.33
N LEU A 31 4.05 -3.56 -4.01
CA LEU A 31 3.08 -3.03 -3.05
C LEU A 31 2.90 -1.51 -3.19
N ALA A 32 3.99 -0.76 -3.34
CA ALA A 32 3.94 0.68 -3.58
C ALA A 32 3.23 1.02 -4.89
N LEU A 33 3.47 0.24 -5.96
CA LEU A 33 2.77 0.40 -7.22
C LEU A 33 1.26 0.15 -7.08
N GLN A 34 0.85 -0.88 -6.35
CA GLN A 34 -0.57 -1.16 -6.09
C GLN A 34 -1.22 -0.02 -5.29
N CYS A 35 -0.51 0.57 -4.32
CA CYS A 35 -0.98 1.76 -3.61
C CYS A 35 -1.21 2.91 -4.59
N ARG A 36 -0.23 3.25 -5.43
CA ARG A 36 -0.36 4.34 -6.41
C ARG A 36 -1.51 4.13 -7.40
N GLN A 37 -1.67 2.92 -7.92
CA GLN A 37 -2.80 2.58 -8.80
C GLN A 37 -4.16 2.73 -8.10
N LEU A 38 -4.21 2.38 -6.80
CA LEU A 38 -5.42 2.57 -6.00
C LEU A 38 -5.66 4.06 -5.72
N ALA A 39 -4.62 4.84 -5.41
CA ALA A 39 -4.71 6.29 -5.23
C ALA A 39 -5.26 6.98 -6.48
N ASP A 40 -4.74 6.65 -7.66
CA ASP A 40 -5.24 7.15 -8.96
C ASP A 40 -6.71 6.79 -9.17
N THR A 41 -7.08 5.55 -8.84
CA THR A 41 -8.47 5.08 -8.92
C THR A 41 -9.37 5.93 -8.04
N VAL A 42 -8.99 6.16 -6.77
CA VAL A 42 -9.78 6.96 -5.82
C VAL A 42 -9.83 8.44 -6.26
N ALA A 43 -8.71 9.01 -6.72
CA ALA A 43 -8.63 10.38 -7.22
C ALA A 43 -9.57 10.58 -8.42
N SER A 44 -9.67 9.60 -9.32
CA SER A 44 -10.58 9.67 -10.48
C SER A 44 -12.06 9.78 -10.09
N LEU A 45 -12.45 9.28 -8.90
CA LEU A 45 -13.83 9.33 -8.43
C LEU A 45 -14.27 10.74 -8.01
N VAL A 46 -13.30 11.63 -7.72
CA VAL A 46 -13.53 13.02 -7.30
C VAL A 46 -14.38 13.79 -8.32
N TYR A 47 -14.08 13.65 -9.61
CA TYR A 47 -14.75 14.38 -10.69
C TYR A 47 -16.24 14.06 -10.83
N SER A 48 -16.69 12.93 -10.30
CA SER A 48 -18.09 12.51 -10.36
C SER A 48 -18.91 12.96 -9.14
N GLN A 49 -18.31 13.65 -8.18
CA GLN A 49 -18.97 14.03 -6.94
C GLN A 49 -19.69 15.38 -7.06
N GLU A 50 -20.92 15.42 -6.55
CA GLU A 50 -21.70 16.67 -6.43
C GLU A 50 -21.47 17.37 -5.08
N LYS A 51 -21.18 16.59 -4.03
CA LYS A 51 -21.00 17.09 -2.67
C LYS A 51 -19.54 17.44 -2.43
N LYS A 52 -19.27 18.68 -2.00
CA LYS A 52 -17.92 19.15 -1.63
C LYS A 52 -17.24 18.23 -0.60
N ALA A 53 -17.99 17.76 0.40
CA ALA A 53 -17.46 16.83 1.40
C ALA A 53 -16.97 15.50 0.77
N CYS A 54 -17.62 15.01 -0.29
CA CYS A 54 -17.18 13.81 -1.01
C CYS A 54 -15.91 14.07 -1.83
N VAL A 55 -15.82 15.24 -2.48
CA VAL A 55 -14.60 15.69 -3.18
C VAL A 55 -13.42 15.71 -2.20
N GLU A 56 -13.59 16.38 -1.07
CA GLU A 56 -12.54 16.53 -0.04
C GLU A 56 -12.11 15.17 0.53
N LYS A 57 -13.07 14.29 0.84
CA LYS A 57 -12.77 12.98 1.43
C LYS A 57 -12.12 12.03 0.43
N LEU A 58 -12.56 11.99 -0.82
CA LEU A 58 -11.91 11.14 -1.83
C LEU A 58 -10.50 11.64 -2.17
N ALA A 59 -10.30 12.95 -2.26
CA ALA A 59 -8.95 13.52 -2.44
C ALA A 59 -8.02 13.20 -1.25
N LEU A 60 -8.52 13.33 -0.02
CA LEU A 60 -7.76 12.97 1.18
C LEU A 60 -7.41 11.47 1.21
N ALA A 61 -8.36 10.60 0.89
CA ALA A 61 -8.10 9.16 0.85
C ALA A 61 -7.05 8.81 -0.22
N ALA A 62 -7.09 9.43 -1.40
CA ALA A 62 -6.08 9.22 -2.43
C ALA A 62 -4.68 9.61 -1.95
N MET A 63 -4.55 10.79 -1.32
CA MET A 63 -3.30 11.28 -0.74
C MET A 63 -2.75 10.32 0.34
N GLN A 64 -3.59 9.86 1.26
CA GLN A 64 -3.18 8.90 2.30
C GLN A 64 -2.66 7.59 1.71
N ILE A 65 -3.28 7.10 0.62
CA ILE A 65 -2.82 5.89 -0.07
C ILE A 65 -1.49 6.13 -0.79
N GLU A 66 -1.29 7.33 -1.35
CA GLU A 66 -0.04 7.74 -1.98
C GLU A 66 1.10 7.87 -0.95
N ASP A 67 0.84 8.53 0.18
CA ASP A 67 1.80 8.63 1.30
C ASP A 67 2.20 7.24 1.83
N ALA A 68 1.26 6.30 1.90
CA ALA A 68 1.56 4.92 2.26
C ALA A 68 2.53 4.25 1.27
N ALA A 69 2.41 4.55 -0.03
CA ALA A 69 3.33 4.03 -1.04
C ALA A 69 4.76 4.52 -0.82
N ASP A 70 4.92 5.81 -0.48
CA ASP A 70 6.23 6.41 -0.23
C ASP A 70 6.84 5.84 1.07
N PHE A 71 6.04 5.68 2.13
CA PHE A 71 6.49 4.99 3.35
C PHE A 71 6.89 3.53 3.10
N ILE A 72 6.22 2.79 2.21
CA ILE A 72 6.61 1.43 1.84
C ILE A 72 7.99 1.42 1.15
N LEU A 73 8.22 2.36 0.22
CA LEU A 73 9.50 2.47 -0.48
C LEU A 73 10.66 2.79 0.47
N ASP A 74 10.38 3.58 1.51
CA ASP A 74 11.32 3.96 2.58
C ASP A 74 11.45 2.89 3.69
N ASP A 75 10.86 1.70 3.52
CA ASP A 75 10.82 0.61 4.51
C ASP A 75 10.19 1.02 5.87
N ALA A 76 9.37 2.06 5.86
CA ALA A 76 8.64 2.60 7.01
C ALA A 76 7.23 1.98 7.12
N TYR A 77 7.15 0.67 7.38
CA TYR A 77 5.88 -0.07 7.40
C TYR A 77 4.85 0.40 8.46
N PRO A 78 5.23 0.77 9.70
CA PRO A 78 4.26 1.27 10.67
C PRO A 78 3.51 2.55 10.24
N PRO A 79 4.16 3.62 9.75
CA PRO A 79 3.42 4.77 9.22
C PRO A 79 2.66 4.43 7.93
N ALA A 80 3.18 3.55 7.06
CA ALA A 80 2.41 3.08 5.90
C ALA A 80 1.08 2.41 6.31
N LYS A 81 1.10 1.54 7.34
CA LYS A 81 -0.12 0.93 7.89
C LYS A 81 -1.09 1.96 8.44
N LEU A 82 -0.57 2.98 9.12
CA LEU A 82 -1.38 4.06 9.68
C LEU A 82 -2.08 4.86 8.58
N GLU A 83 -1.38 5.22 7.51
CA GLU A 83 -2.00 5.96 6.40
C GLU A 83 -3.03 5.12 5.64
N LEU A 84 -2.77 3.82 5.43
CA LEU A 84 -3.79 2.93 4.86
C LEU A 84 -5.01 2.77 5.77
N ASP A 85 -4.82 2.79 7.09
CA ASP A 85 -5.92 2.77 8.05
C ASP A 85 -6.75 4.05 7.99
N HIS A 86 -6.08 5.21 7.92
CA HIS A 86 -6.75 6.49 7.69
C HIS A 86 -7.52 6.51 6.37
N ALA A 87 -6.94 6.01 5.28
CA ALA A 87 -7.61 5.91 3.99
C ALA A 87 -8.87 5.05 4.06
N VAL A 88 -8.82 3.90 4.74
CA VAL A 88 -9.98 3.03 4.98
C VAL A 88 -11.09 3.78 5.71
N TYR A 89 -10.76 4.52 6.78
CA TYR A 89 -11.75 5.33 7.50
C TYR A 89 -12.33 6.47 6.65
N THR A 90 -11.48 7.14 5.87
CA THR A 90 -11.91 8.22 4.98
C THR A 90 -12.85 7.71 3.88
N LEU A 91 -12.56 6.55 3.29
CA LEU A 91 -13.44 5.89 2.31
C LEU A 91 -14.74 5.39 2.96
N GLN A 92 -14.68 4.83 4.17
CA GLN A 92 -15.86 4.45 4.93
C GLN A 92 -16.78 5.65 5.20
N TYR A 93 -16.21 6.82 5.50
CA TYR A 93 -16.98 8.05 5.65
C TYR A 93 -17.66 8.44 4.33
N ALA A 94 -16.95 8.36 3.20
CA ALA A 94 -17.52 8.66 1.88
C ALA A 94 -18.70 7.73 1.52
N GLU A 95 -18.62 6.44 1.85
CA GLU A 95 -19.74 5.50 1.71
C GLU A 95 -20.96 5.94 2.51
N LEU A 96 -20.76 6.24 3.81
CA LEU A 96 -21.85 6.60 4.73
C LEU A 96 -22.48 7.95 4.39
N ASN A 97 -21.76 8.83 3.68
CA ASN A 97 -22.25 10.14 3.25
C ASN A 97 -22.94 10.10 1.87
N SER A 98 -23.20 8.91 1.34
CA SER A 98 -23.85 8.72 0.04
C SER A 98 -23.15 9.51 -1.06
N CYS A 99 -21.82 9.36 -1.15
CA CYS A 99 -21.05 9.87 -2.27
C CYS A 99 -21.41 9.10 -3.56
N ASN A 100 -21.30 9.77 -4.70
CA ASN A 100 -21.52 9.14 -6.00
C ASN A 100 -20.49 8.00 -6.21
N ARG A 101 -20.84 7.00 -7.01
CA ARG A 101 -19.99 5.83 -7.28
C ARG A 101 -19.71 4.96 -6.03
N TYR A 102 -20.72 4.78 -5.19
CA TYR A 102 -20.67 3.96 -3.98
C TYR A 102 -19.93 2.61 -4.17
N ILE A 103 -20.26 1.85 -5.22
CA ILE A 103 -19.65 0.53 -5.47
C ILE A 103 -18.13 0.65 -5.64
N GLN A 104 -17.67 1.64 -6.41
CA GLN A 104 -16.25 1.89 -6.62
C GLN A 104 -15.56 2.31 -5.31
N ILE A 105 -16.21 3.16 -4.51
CA ILE A 105 -15.69 3.57 -3.20
C ILE A 105 -15.54 2.36 -2.28
N SER A 106 -16.55 1.48 -2.22
CA SER A 106 -16.50 0.25 -1.43
C SER A 106 -15.42 -0.72 -1.88
N HIS A 107 -15.24 -0.85 -3.18
CA HIS A 107 -14.15 -1.65 -3.73
C HIS A 107 -12.78 -1.06 -3.35
N SER A 108 -12.60 0.26 -3.49
CA SER A 108 -11.35 0.92 -3.11
C SER A 108 -11.04 0.77 -1.62
N LYS A 109 -12.05 0.83 -0.75
CA LYS A 109 -11.91 0.59 0.70
C LYS A 109 -11.42 -0.83 0.98
N PHE A 110 -11.99 -1.82 0.30
CA PHE A 110 -11.57 -3.21 0.43
C PHE A 110 -10.12 -3.42 -0.03
N GLU A 111 -9.73 -2.84 -1.17
CA GLU A 111 -8.35 -2.94 -1.65
C GLU A 111 -7.36 -2.23 -0.71
N ALA A 112 -7.71 -1.06 -0.17
CA ALA A 112 -6.87 -0.39 0.85
C ALA A 112 -6.67 -1.27 2.10
N GLN A 113 -7.73 -1.93 2.58
CA GLN A 113 -7.66 -2.86 3.70
C GLN A 113 -6.79 -4.09 3.39
N LYS A 114 -6.84 -4.60 2.15
CA LYS A 114 -6.02 -5.72 1.69
C LYS A 114 -4.55 -5.35 1.59
N LEU A 115 -4.23 -4.15 1.09
CA LEU A 115 -2.88 -3.61 1.07
C LEU A 115 -2.33 -3.49 2.49
N LYS A 116 -3.12 -2.94 3.43
CA LYS A 116 -2.75 -2.82 4.85
C LYS A 116 -2.40 -4.17 5.48
N ASN A 117 -3.16 -5.21 5.13
CA ASN A 117 -2.95 -6.57 5.64
C ASN A 117 -1.73 -7.27 5.01
N SER A 118 -1.20 -6.73 3.92
CA SER A 118 -0.03 -7.25 3.21
C SER A 118 1.28 -6.60 3.68
N LEU A 119 1.20 -5.56 4.51
CA LEU A 119 2.30 -4.95 5.26
C LEU A 119 2.46 -5.64 6.62
#